data_AF-L0AAR5-F1
#
_entry.id   AF-L0AAR5-F1
#
_cell.length_a   1.000
_cell.length_b   1.000
_cell.length_c   1.000
_cell.angle_alpha   90.00
_cell.angle_beta   90.00
_cell.angle_gamma   90.00
#
_symmetry.space_group_name_H-M   'P 1'
#
loop_
_entity.id
_entity.type
_entity.pdbx_description
1 polymer ?
#
loop_
_entity_poly.entity_id
_entity_poly.type
_entity_poly.pdbx_seq_one_letter_code
_entity_poly.pdbx_strand_id
1 'polypeptide(L)'
;MSKQDDSLNVIEVEGLAMDGLIKSFNVIDCEKPKGYKKIHAIAFDGREIETACIEPDAANRLTMVMNLYLRNWSKYINWNK
;
A
#
# COMPACT_ATOMS: atom_id res chain seq x y z
N MET A 1 -19.62 10.97 -8.98
CA MET A 1 -18.85 10.50 -7.81
C MET A 1 -17.46 11.11 -7.88
N SER A 2 -17.03 11.71 -6.77
CA SER A 2 -15.88 12.61 -6.65
C SER A 2 -14.55 11.87 -6.79
N LYS A 3 -13.65 12.41 -7.62
CA LYS A 3 -12.24 12.00 -7.78
C LYS A 3 -11.36 12.20 -6.53
N GLN A 4 -11.98 12.43 -5.37
CA GLN A 4 -11.32 12.92 -4.15
C GLN A 4 -11.15 11.83 -3.07
N ASP A 5 -11.64 10.62 -3.32
CA ASP A 5 -11.56 9.47 -2.39
C ASP A 5 -10.32 8.60 -2.68
N ASP A 6 -9.88 8.54 -3.94
CA ASP A 6 -8.85 7.59 -4.37
C ASP A 6 -7.43 7.92 -3.88
N SER A 7 -7.12 9.21 -3.73
CA SER A 7 -5.78 9.67 -3.31
C SER A 7 -5.53 9.53 -1.81
N LEU A 8 -6.59 9.51 -1.00
CA LEU A 8 -6.47 9.43 0.46
C LEU A 8 -5.90 8.08 0.88
N ASN A 9 -6.36 6.99 0.28
CA ASN A 9 -5.89 5.65 0.65
C ASN A 9 -4.46 5.37 0.14
N VAL A 10 -4.01 6.01 -0.95
CA VAL A 10 -2.61 5.87 -1.42
C VAL A 10 -1.63 6.47 -0.42
N ILE A 11 -1.90 7.71 0.03
CA ILE A 11 -1.06 8.40 1.02
C ILE A 11 -1.10 7.66 2.36
N GLU A 12 -2.27 7.17 2.77
CA GLU A 12 -2.39 6.39 4.00
C GLU A 12 -1.56 5.10 3.96
N VAL A 13 -1.69 4.30 2.89
CA VAL A 13 -0.92 3.06 2.73
C VAL A 13 0.59 3.34 2.70
N GLU A 14 1.03 4.37 1.99
CA GLU A 14 2.44 4.77 1.94
C GLU A 14 2.95 5.25 3.30
N GLY A 15 2.18 6.09 4.01
CA GLY A 15 2.52 6.57 5.35
C GLY A 15 2.64 5.44 6.36
N LEU A 16 1.70 4.51 6.37
CA LEU A 16 1.75 3.33 7.24
C LEU A 16 2.93 2.41 6.91
N ALA A 17 3.28 2.28 5.63
CA ALA A 17 4.46 1.52 5.22
C ALA A 17 5.74 2.23 5.69
N MET A 18 5.80 3.55 5.54
CA MET A 18 6.90 4.38 6.02
C MET A 18 7.07 4.27 7.53
N ASP A 19 5.98 4.25 8.31
CA ASP A 19 6.02 4.12 9.77
C ASP A 19 6.32 2.68 10.25
N GLY A 20 6.45 1.71 9.33
CA GLY A 20 6.71 0.32 9.67
C GLY A 20 5.50 -0.44 10.19
N LEU A 21 4.28 0.06 9.94
CA LEU A 21 3.02 -0.50 10.43
C LEU A 21 2.38 -1.50 9.46
N ILE A 22 2.87 -1.59 8.22
CA ILE A 22 2.43 -2.60 7.24
C ILE A 22 3.26 -3.88 7.37
N LYS A 23 2.56 -5.01 7.59
CA LYS A 23 3.13 -6.35 7.67
C LYS A 23 3.41 -6.95 6.30
N SER A 24 2.48 -6.79 5.38
CA SER A 24 2.58 -7.32 4.01
C SER A 24 1.62 -6.58 3.08
N PHE A 25 1.87 -6.63 1.78
CA PHE A 25 0.95 -6.11 0.78
C PHE A 25 0.97 -6.94 -0.50
N ASN A 26 -0.10 -6.85 -1.28
CA ASN A 26 -0.26 -7.45 -2.59
C ASN A 26 -0.74 -6.41 -3.60
N VAL A 27 -0.38 -6.62 -4.87
CA VAL A 27 -0.89 -5.84 -6.00
C VAL A 27 -1.98 -6.66 -6.68
N ILE A 28 -3.19 -6.10 -6.79
CA ILE A 28 -4.35 -6.79 -7.34
C ILE A 28 -4.80 -6.04 -8.60
N ASP A 29 -5.10 -6.78 -9.67
CA ASP A 29 -5.67 -6.19 -10.88
C ASP A 29 -7.13 -5.79 -10.64
N CYS A 30 -7.50 -4.60 -11.09
CA CYS A 30 -8.88 -4.13 -11.02
C CYS A 30 -9.69 -4.61 -12.23
N GLU A 31 -10.96 -4.92 -12.01
CA GLU A 31 -11.88 -5.28 -13.10
C GLU A 31 -12.17 -4.06 -13.98
N LYS A 32 -12.32 -2.87 -13.37
CA LYS A 32 -12.58 -1.59 -14.05
C LYS A 32 -11.89 -0.44 -13.31
N PRO A 33 -11.17 0.46 -14.00
CA PRO A 33 -10.78 0.39 -15.42
C PRO A 33 -9.82 -0.78 -15.70
N LYS A 34 -9.87 -1.35 -16.92
CA LYS A 34 -8.98 -2.46 -17.29
C LYS A 34 -7.52 -2.01 -17.26
N GLY A 35 -6.67 -2.83 -16.66
CA GLY A 35 -5.23 -2.57 -16.54
C GLY A 35 -4.86 -1.74 -15.32
N TYR A 36 -5.84 -1.12 -14.63
CA TYR A 36 -5.59 -0.48 -13.36
C TYR A 36 -5.37 -1.53 -12.28
N LYS A 37 -4.67 -1.12 -11.23
CA LYS A 37 -4.29 -1.98 -10.12
C LYS A 37 -4.63 -1.30 -8.80
N LYS A 38 -4.87 -2.09 -7.76
CA LYS A 38 -4.94 -1.59 -6.38
C LYS A 38 -3.92 -2.31 -5.51
N ILE A 39 -3.51 -1.64 -4.44
CA ILE A 39 -2.71 -2.25 -3.38
C ILE A 39 -3.65 -2.68 -2.27
N HIS A 40 -3.54 -3.94 -1.85
CA HIS A 40 -4.15 -4.47 -0.63
C HIS A 40 -3.05 -4.73 0.39
N ALA A 41 -3.09 -4.02 1.50
CA ALA A 41 -2.09 -4.07 2.55
C ALA A 41 -2.69 -4.59 3.86
N ILE A 42 -1.91 -5.37 4.59
CA ILE A 42 -2.24 -5.89 5.91
C ILE A 42 -1.30 -5.23 6.91
N ALA A 43 -1.87 -4.54 7.88
CA ALA A 43 -1.13 -3.94 9.00
C ALA A 43 -0.83 -4.97 10.10
N PHE A 44 0.13 -4.68 10.96
CA PHE A 44 0.49 -5.59 12.07
C PHE A 44 -0.59 -5.71 13.15
N ASP A 45 -1.49 -4.72 13.25
CA ASP A 45 -2.67 -4.76 14.11
C ASP A 45 -3.83 -5.57 13.51
N GLY A 46 -3.63 -6.15 12.31
CA GLY A 46 -4.61 -6.96 11.61
C GLY A 46 -5.59 -6.16 10.74
N ARG A 47 -5.49 -4.82 10.69
CA ARG A 47 -6.31 -4.03 9.75
C ARG A 47 -5.90 -4.31 8.31
N GLU A 48 -6.91 -4.43 7.46
CA GLU A 48 -6.74 -4.50 6.00
C GLU A 48 -7.09 -3.16 5.38
N ILE A 49 -6.23 -2.68 4.48
CA ILE A 49 -6.37 -1.37 3.84
C ILE A 49 -6.18 -1.57 2.35
N GLU A 50 -7.08 -0.98 1.56
CA GLU A 50 -7.02 -1.03 0.11
C GLU A 50 -6.95 0.38 -0.47
N THR A 51 -6.06 0.56 -1.44
CA THR A 51 -6.12 1.74 -2.29
C THR A 51 -7.29 1.62 -3.26
N ALA A 52 -7.73 2.74 -3.80
CA ALA A 52 -8.51 2.72 -5.01
C ALA A 52 -7.73 2.09 -6.18
N CYS A 53 -8.46 1.79 -7.26
CA CYS A 53 -7.87 1.41 -8.52
C CYS A 53 -7.11 2.59 -9.12
N ILE A 54 -5.80 2.45 -9.25
CA ILE A 54 -4.89 3.47 -9.76
C ILE A 54 -4.22 3.01 -11.05
N GLU A 55 -3.69 3.98 -11.79
CA GLU A 55 -2.99 3.73 -13.05
C GLU A 55 -1.78 2.79 -12.86
N PRO A 56 -1.43 1.98 -13.89
CA PRO A 56 -0.34 1.02 -13.79
C PRO A 56 0.98 1.63 -13.30
N ASP A 57 1.33 2.82 -13.81
CA ASP A 57 2.58 3.49 -13.46
C ASP A 57 2.58 3.99 -12.01
N ALA A 58 1.43 4.49 -11.53
CA ALA A 58 1.26 4.87 -10.14
C ALA A 58 1.34 3.66 -9.21
N ALA A 59 0.70 2.54 -9.57
CA ALA A 59 0.77 1.29 -8.82
C ALA A 59 2.20 0.73 -8.75
N ASN A 60 2.92 0.77 -9.88
CA ASN A 60 4.32 0.33 -9.95
C ASN A 60 5.21 1.20 -9.04
N ARG A 61 5.04 2.52 -9.07
CA ARG A 61 5.79 3.45 -8.21
C ARG A 61 5.50 3.18 -6.73
N LEU A 62 4.23 3.10 -6.34
CA LEU A 62 3.83 2.82 -4.96
C LEU A 62 4.39 1.47 -4.48
N THR A 63 4.32 0.45 -5.33
CA THR A 63 4.89 -0.88 -5.05
C THR A 63 6.40 -0.82 -4.80
N MET A 64 7.16 -0.06 -5.57
CA MET A 64 8.60 0.11 -5.35
C MET A 64 8.89 0.80 -4.01
N VAL A 65 8.14 1.86 -3.70
CA VAL A 65 8.27 2.61 -2.45
C VAL A 65 7.93 1.74 -1.24
N MET A 66 6.80 1.05 -1.28
CA MET A 66 6.42 0.11 -0.22
C MET A 66 7.46 -0.99 -0.03
N ASN A 67 7.96 -1.60 -1.11
CA ASN A 67 9.03 -2.59 -1.02
C ASN A 67 10.30 -2.04 -0.37
N LEU A 68 10.67 -0.79 -0.67
CA LEU A 68 11.81 -0.13 -0.03
C LEU A 68 11.59 -0.02 1.48
N TYR A 69 10.40 0.42 1.90
CA TYR A 69 10.08 0.54 3.32
C TYR A 69 10.05 -0.81 4.03
N LEU A 70 9.32 -1.80 3.51
CA LEU A 70 9.24 -3.13 4.13
C LEU A 70 10.63 -3.81 4.24
N ARG A 71 11.51 -3.66 3.24
CA ARG A 71 12.86 -4.24 3.26
C ARG A 71 13.83 -3.52 4.19
N ASN A 72 13.73 -2.19 4.28
CA ASN A 72 14.62 -1.41 5.14
C ASN A 72 14.18 -1.45 6.60
N TRP A 73 12.88 -1.35 6.86
CA TRP A 73 12.34 -1.26 8.22
C TRP A 73 12.24 -2.60 8.93
N SER A 74 12.09 -3.72 8.20
CA SER A 74 12.16 -5.07 8.81
C SER A 74 13.44 -5.33 9.60
N LYS A 75 14.51 -4.57 9.34
CA LYS A 75 15.78 -4.65 10.09
C LYS A 75 15.80 -3.83 11.38
N TYR A 76 14.93 -2.83 11.50
CA TYR A 76 14.91 -1.89 12.63
C TYR A 76 13.71 -2.09 13.56
N ILE A 77 12.66 -2.79 13.09
CA ILE A 77 11.50 -3.09 13.93
C ILE A 77 11.79 -4.35 14.76
N ASN A 78 12.10 -4.14 16.03
CA ASN A 78 12.22 -5.21 17.00
C ASN A 78 10.83 -5.48 17.59
N TRP A 79 10.12 -6.46 17.04
CA TRP A 79 8.76 -6.87 17.45
C TRP A 79 8.67 -7.48 18.86
N ASN A 80 9.81 -7.61 19.56
CA ASN A 80 9.89 -8.11 20.92
C ASN A 80 10.38 -7.02 21.89
N LYS A 81 9.43 -6.40 22.59
CA LYS A 81 9.56 -6.04 24.00
C LYS A 81 8.22 -6.24 24.69
#